data_AF-A0A831LJI6-F1
#
_entry.id   AF-A0A831LJI6-F1
#
_cell.length_a   1.000
_cell.length_b   1.000
_cell.length_c   1.000
_cell.angle_alpha   90.00
_cell.angle_beta   90.00
_cell.angle_gamma   90.00
#
_symmetry.space_group_name_H-M   'P 1'
#
loop_
_entity.id
_entity.type
_entity.pdbx_description
1 polymer ?
#
loop_
_entity_poly.entity_id
_entity_poly.type
_entity_poly.pdbx_seq_one_letter_code
_entity_poly.pdbx_strand_id
1 'polypeptide(L)'
;INESLNAEMGIGLNWPHGGDIGMCCGFHQPSQNLVNAFKVDENGHPLFDTFNNTDLKNDVGLGSDDEFIPDDHLVDPRLDYTVSRRGIPYKDWGVNRGAAWVRKQTDGGPYLPASKPFFKKAERYSLSTTTGWQTGINANNYRYIRYSHVLLWRAEIAASESDLPTALRYVNMIRERAANDKVMGKVKVYSLSSDFWPWGEEGDIDWDQPAANYKVEPYTAFANANEAMRAVQWEQRLEFATEGFRFFDLRRWDNLPNKIGGKSMAQVLNDFAAGDLRVRPSFMQGATFTDNNKYMPIPQAQLDLQPDVLVQRPEYK
;
A
#
# COMPACT_ATOMS: atom_id res chain seq x y z
N ILE A 1 6.90 -17.36 29.41
CA ILE A 1 7.42 -16.79 28.14
C ILE A 1 6.18 -16.49 27.30
N ASN A 2 5.67 -15.27 27.41
CA ASN A 2 4.44 -14.80 26.74
C ASN A 2 4.81 -14.09 25.42
N GLU A 3 5.71 -14.68 24.64
CA GLU A 3 6.18 -14.08 23.40
C GLU A 3 6.04 -15.10 22.28
N SER A 4 5.38 -14.68 21.20
CA SER A 4 5.23 -15.46 19.98
C SER A 4 6.55 -15.42 19.19
N LEU A 5 7.59 -16.11 19.69
CA LEU A 5 8.96 -16.04 19.19
C LEU A 5 9.14 -16.38 17.70
N ASN A 6 8.19 -17.10 17.10
CA ASN A 6 8.20 -17.48 15.69
C ASN A 6 7.27 -16.63 14.80
N ALA A 7 6.58 -15.64 15.39
CA ALA A 7 5.65 -14.79 14.67
C ALA A 7 6.26 -13.41 14.42
N GLU A 8 5.84 -12.77 13.33
CA GLU A 8 6.38 -11.47 12.94
C GLU A 8 5.83 -10.36 13.87
N MET A 9 6.63 -10.00 14.87
CA MET A 9 6.28 -9.03 15.91
C MET A 9 5.93 -7.65 15.35
N GLY A 10 6.56 -7.24 14.24
CA GLY A 10 6.29 -5.95 13.60
C GLY A 10 4.86 -5.82 13.07
N ILE A 11 4.28 -6.92 12.57
CA ILE A 11 2.89 -6.93 12.06
C ILE A 11 1.90 -6.59 13.17
N GLY A 12 2.13 -7.06 14.39
CA GLY A 12 1.22 -6.80 15.49
C GLY A 12 1.11 -5.32 15.87
N LEU A 13 2.10 -4.48 15.54
CA LEU A 13 2.05 -3.02 15.78
C LEU A 13 1.23 -2.28 14.71
N ASN A 14 1.03 -2.91 13.55
CA ASN A 14 0.35 -2.32 12.41
C ASN A 14 -1.19 -2.48 12.51
N TRP A 15 -1.76 -3.02 13.58
CA TRP A 15 -3.22 -3.08 13.68
C TRP A 15 -3.83 -1.68 13.82
N PRO A 16 -5.08 -1.49 13.35
CA PRO A 16 -5.83 -0.26 13.61
C PRO A 16 -5.83 0.13 15.09
N HIS A 17 -5.82 1.44 15.36
CA HIS A 17 -5.90 2.01 16.70
C HIS A 17 -7.37 2.26 17.10
N GLY A 18 -8.27 1.33 16.76
CA GLY A 18 -9.70 1.44 17.05
C GLY A 18 -10.06 0.71 18.34
N GLY A 19 -10.74 1.41 19.26
CA GLY A 19 -11.26 0.80 20.50
C GLY A 19 -12.16 -0.40 20.22
N ASP A 20 -13.02 -0.30 19.21
CA ASP A 20 -13.97 -1.35 18.81
C ASP A 20 -13.28 -2.61 18.25
N ILE A 21 -12.09 -2.46 17.65
CA ILE A 21 -11.28 -3.60 17.20
C ILE A 21 -10.55 -4.24 18.39
N GLY A 22 -10.26 -3.46 19.43
CA GLY A 22 -9.55 -3.91 20.63
C GLY A 22 -8.12 -4.33 20.32
N MET A 23 -7.45 -3.55 19.45
CA MET A 23 -6.06 -3.71 19.03
C MET A 23 -5.34 -2.34 19.01
N CYS A 24 -4.04 -2.37 18.79
CA CYS A 24 -3.18 -1.20 18.58
C CYS A 24 -2.11 -1.56 17.54
N CYS A 25 -1.36 -0.66 16.92
CA CYS A 25 -1.04 0.70 17.36
C CYS A 25 -1.06 1.70 16.19
N GLY A 26 -1.46 1.26 15.00
CA GLY A 26 -1.63 2.07 13.80
C GLY A 26 -0.33 2.39 13.08
N PHE A 27 0.72 1.57 13.19
CA PHE A 27 1.97 1.76 12.44
C PHE A 27 1.84 1.35 10.97
N HIS A 28 2.76 1.81 10.11
CA HIS A 28 2.83 1.43 8.69
C HIS A 28 1.57 1.83 7.88
N GLN A 29 1.18 3.09 8.02
CA GLN A 29 0.01 3.66 7.32
C GLN A 29 0.32 3.95 5.84
N PRO A 30 -0.55 3.53 4.90
CA PRO A 30 -0.46 3.88 3.48
C PRO A 30 -0.54 5.39 3.25
N SER A 31 0.18 5.88 2.23
CA SER A 31 0.12 7.29 1.84
C SER A 31 -0.98 7.55 0.82
N GLN A 32 -1.45 8.80 0.75
CA GLN A 32 -2.34 9.27 -0.32
C GLN A 32 -1.76 9.02 -1.71
N ASN A 33 -0.44 9.21 -1.88
CA ASN A 33 0.22 8.95 -3.15
C ASN A 33 0.10 7.47 -3.59
N LEU A 34 0.13 6.53 -2.64
CA LEU A 34 -0.10 5.11 -2.92
C LEU A 34 -1.56 4.88 -3.34
N VAL A 35 -2.53 5.42 -2.59
CA VAL A 35 -3.96 5.29 -2.92
C VAL A 35 -4.27 5.84 -4.32
N ASN A 36 -3.74 7.02 -4.62
CA ASN A 36 -3.87 7.65 -5.93
C ASN A 36 -3.31 6.79 -7.06
N ALA A 37 -2.28 5.96 -6.80
CA ALA A 37 -1.66 5.12 -7.82
C ALA A 37 -2.56 3.97 -8.30
N PHE A 38 -3.58 3.61 -7.51
CA PHE A 38 -4.61 2.64 -7.88
C PHE A 38 -5.73 3.25 -8.74
N LYS A 39 -5.75 4.57 -8.97
CA LYS A 39 -6.72 5.18 -9.88
C LYS A 39 -6.47 4.73 -11.31
N VAL A 40 -7.56 4.39 -12.00
CA VAL A 40 -7.54 3.95 -13.39
C VAL A 40 -8.42 4.81 -14.27
N ASP A 41 -8.17 4.78 -15.57
CA ASP A 41 -9.04 5.39 -16.57
C ASP A 41 -10.28 4.52 -16.85
N GLU A 42 -11.12 4.99 -17.78
CA GLU A 42 -12.31 4.27 -18.23
C GLU A 42 -11.98 2.92 -18.89
N ASN A 43 -10.74 2.68 -19.33
CA ASN A 43 -10.29 1.41 -19.87
C ASN A 43 -9.70 0.49 -18.78
N GLY A 44 -9.69 0.90 -17.51
CA GLY A 44 -9.10 0.13 -16.42
C GLY A 44 -7.57 0.16 -16.40
N HIS A 45 -6.93 1.08 -17.11
CA HIS A 45 -5.47 1.26 -17.12
C HIS A 45 -5.03 2.33 -16.12
N PRO A 46 -3.82 2.22 -15.52
CA PRO A 46 -3.35 3.23 -14.58
C PRO A 46 -3.22 4.62 -15.18
N LEU A 47 -3.54 5.65 -14.39
CA LEU A 47 -3.33 7.06 -14.75
C LEU A 47 -1.86 7.47 -14.66
N PHE A 48 -0.97 6.85 -15.43
CA PHE A 48 0.47 6.87 -15.17
C PHE A 48 1.10 8.27 -15.02
N ASP A 49 0.62 9.27 -15.75
CA ASP A 49 1.16 10.64 -15.76
C ASP A 49 0.42 11.59 -14.81
N THR A 50 -0.84 11.29 -14.49
CA THR A 50 -1.75 12.22 -13.81
C THR A 50 -2.29 11.68 -12.49
N PHE A 51 -1.91 10.46 -12.09
CA PHE A 51 -2.45 9.76 -10.92
C PHE A 51 -2.45 10.65 -9.67
N ASN A 52 -1.43 11.49 -9.47
CA ASN A 52 -1.25 12.30 -8.27
C ASN A 52 -1.55 13.79 -8.45
N ASN A 53 -2.15 14.20 -9.58
CA ASN A 53 -2.52 15.61 -9.81
C ASN A 53 -3.67 16.04 -8.90
N THR A 54 -4.64 15.14 -8.72
CA THR A 54 -5.78 15.31 -7.81
C THR A 54 -5.87 14.09 -6.92
N ASP A 55 -6.05 14.29 -5.62
CA ASP A 55 -6.17 13.18 -4.68
C ASP A 55 -7.52 12.48 -4.84
N LEU A 56 -7.54 11.15 -4.74
CA LEU A 56 -8.76 10.42 -4.41
C LEU A 56 -9.28 11.00 -3.09
N LYS A 57 -10.56 11.34 -3.05
CA LYS A 57 -11.17 12.02 -1.91
C LYS A 57 -10.92 11.21 -0.63
N ASN A 58 -10.46 11.90 0.41
CA ASN A 58 -10.10 11.30 1.69
C ASN A 58 -10.72 12.11 2.84
N ASP A 59 -10.77 11.49 4.02
CA ASP A 59 -11.44 12.01 5.22
C ASP A 59 -10.47 12.61 6.24
N VAL A 60 -9.32 13.13 5.79
CA VAL A 60 -8.38 13.82 6.68
C VAL A 60 -9.07 15.05 7.31
N GLY A 61 -8.99 15.16 8.63
CA GLY A 61 -9.61 16.25 9.39
C GLY A 61 -11.10 16.09 9.67
N LEU A 62 -11.73 15.01 9.21
CA LEU A 62 -13.13 14.68 9.53
C LEU A 62 -13.18 13.64 10.66
N GLY A 63 -14.07 13.85 11.62
CA GLY A 63 -14.47 12.82 12.58
C GLY A 63 -15.26 11.71 11.91
N SER A 64 -15.33 10.54 12.56
CA SER A 64 -16.12 9.39 12.08
C SER A 64 -17.61 9.69 11.98
N ASP A 65 -18.11 10.61 12.80
CA ASP A 65 -19.52 11.01 12.83
C ASP A 65 -19.85 12.08 11.77
N ASP A 66 -18.84 12.81 11.28
CA ASP A 66 -19.01 13.81 10.22
C ASP A 66 -19.36 13.14 8.91
N GLU A 67 -20.17 13.76 8.06
CA GLU A 67 -20.50 13.19 6.74
C GLU A 67 -19.26 13.11 5.83
N PHE A 68 -19.02 11.93 5.26
CA PHE A 68 -18.02 11.73 4.22
C PHE A 68 -18.58 10.90 3.07
N ILE A 69 -18.77 11.55 1.93
CA ILE A 69 -19.17 10.90 0.67
C ILE A 69 -17.90 10.66 -0.16
N PRO A 70 -17.48 9.40 -0.40
CA PRO A 70 -16.38 9.08 -1.30
C PRO A 70 -16.62 9.60 -2.71
N ASP A 71 -15.57 9.82 -3.49
CA ASP A 71 -15.73 10.08 -4.92
C ASP A 71 -16.13 8.80 -5.69
N ASP A 72 -16.51 8.98 -6.96
CA ASP A 72 -16.93 7.91 -7.87
C ASP A 72 -15.80 7.42 -8.79
N HIS A 73 -14.55 7.78 -8.50
CA HIS A 73 -13.41 7.47 -9.36
C HIS A 73 -13.22 5.94 -9.50
N LEU A 74 -12.91 5.49 -10.72
CA LEU A 74 -12.54 4.09 -10.96
C LEU A 74 -11.20 3.77 -10.31
N VAL A 75 -11.12 2.64 -9.60
CA VAL A 75 -9.90 2.19 -8.92
C VAL A 75 -9.63 0.71 -9.17
N ASP A 76 -8.37 0.32 -9.14
CA ASP A 76 -7.97 -1.08 -9.21
C ASP A 76 -8.41 -1.83 -7.93
N PRO A 77 -9.04 -3.04 -8.05
CA PRO A 77 -9.54 -3.81 -6.90
C PRO A 77 -8.53 -4.06 -5.78
N ARG A 78 -7.23 -4.11 -6.12
CA ARG A 78 -6.16 -4.35 -5.14
C ARG A 78 -6.02 -3.23 -4.13
N LEU A 79 -6.56 -2.04 -4.39
CA LEU A 79 -6.55 -0.92 -3.44
C LEU A 79 -7.07 -1.37 -2.09
N ASP A 80 -8.28 -1.95 -2.05
CA ASP A 80 -8.98 -2.23 -0.79
C ASP A 80 -8.57 -3.57 -0.14
N TYR A 81 -7.78 -4.36 -0.86
CA TYR A 81 -6.97 -5.44 -0.26
C TYR A 81 -5.63 -4.96 0.29
N THR A 82 -5.17 -3.77 -0.09
CA THR A 82 -3.87 -3.21 0.28
C THR A 82 -3.97 -2.10 1.30
N VAL A 83 -5.04 -1.33 1.28
CA VAL A 83 -5.27 -0.13 2.07
C VAL A 83 -6.67 -0.25 2.65
N SER A 84 -6.82 -0.02 3.95
CA SER A 84 -8.16 0.16 4.53
C SER A 84 -8.44 1.64 4.67
N ARG A 85 -9.57 2.06 4.10
CA ARG A 85 -10.05 3.45 4.05
C ARG A 85 -11.52 3.51 4.46
N ARG A 86 -11.96 4.69 4.89
CA ARG A 86 -13.32 4.91 5.40
C ARG A 86 -14.40 4.41 4.43
N GLY A 87 -15.41 3.74 4.96
CA GLY A 87 -16.55 3.20 4.20
C GLY A 87 -16.30 1.85 3.53
N ILE A 88 -15.10 1.28 3.66
CA ILE A 88 -14.77 -0.03 3.08
C ILE A 88 -14.79 -1.11 4.16
N PRO A 89 -15.48 -2.25 3.95
CA PRO A 89 -15.42 -3.42 4.83
C PRO A 89 -13.98 -3.90 5.05
N TYR A 90 -13.61 -4.05 6.31
CA TYR A 90 -12.28 -4.50 6.71
C TYR A 90 -12.35 -5.95 7.19
N LYS A 91 -12.20 -6.89 6.24
CA LYS A 91 -12.42 -8.33 6.45
C LYS A 91 -13.79 -8.55 7.13
N ASP A 92 -13.83 -9.26 8.24
CA ASP A 92 -15.00 -9.53 9.09
C ASP A 92 -14.97 -8.74 10.41
N TRP A 93 -14.15 -7.68 10.51
CA TRP A 93 -14.07 -6.84 11.72
C TRP A 93 -15.12 -5.74 11.77
N GLY A 94 -15.64 -5.34 10.62
CA GLY A 94 -16.58 -4.24 10.45
C GLY A 94 -16.19 -3.31 9.30
N VAL A 95 -17.00 -2.28 9.05
CA VAL A 95 -16.67 -1.20 8.13
C VAL A 95 -15.65 -0.25 8.77
N ASN A 96 -14.64 0.16 8.01
CA ASN A 96 -13.72 1.19 8.46
C ASN A 96 -14.45 2.53 8.63
N ARG A 97 -14.45 3.04 9.86
CA ARG A 97 -15.16 4.28 10.24
C ARG A 97 -14.33 5.56 10.06
N GLY A 98 -13.10 5.47 9.56
CA GLY A 98 -12.19 6.60 9.40
C GLY A 98 -11.45 6.94 10.69
N ALA A 99 -11.53 8.21 11.13
CA ALA A 99 -10.74 8.76 12.23
C ALA A 99 -10.74 7.91 13.52
N ALA A 100 -11.85 7.26 13.88
CA ALA A 100 -11.94 6.40 15.07
C ALA A 100 -10.95 5.21 15.08
N TRP A 101 -10.44 4.79 13.92
CA TRP A 101 -9.48 3.69 13.80
C TRP A 101 -8.04 4.18 13.56
N VAL A 102 -7.86 5.49 13.32
CA VAL A 102 -6.57 6.12 13.03
C VAL A 102 -6.04 6.80 14.28
N ARG A 103 -4.79 6.51 14.65
CA ARG A 103 -4.18 7.09 15.87
C ARG A 103 -4.03 8.62 15.79
N LYS A 104 -3.54 9.13 14.65
CA LYS A 104 -3.29 10.57 14.44
C LYS A 104 -3.18 10.87 12.94
N GLN A 105 -4.25 11.38 12.36
CA GLN A 105 -4.33 11.65 10.92
C GLN A 105 -3.29 12.66 10.42
N THR A 106 -2.92 13.67 11.22
CA THR A 106 -1.93 14.69 10.83
C THR A 106 -0.53 14.13 10.55
N ASP A 107 -0.20 12.97 11.14
CA ASP A 107 1.14 12.37 11.06
C ASP A 107 1.14 11.18 10.09
N GLY A 108 0.15 10.30 10.18
CA GLY A 108 0.11 9.08 9.39
C GLY A 108 -0.91 9.08 8.25
N GLY A 109 -1.80 10.07 8.19
CA GLY A 109 -2.84 10.19 7.17
C GLY A 109 -4.15 9.49 7.55
N PRO A 110 -5.13 9.46 6.63
CA PRO A 110 -6.47 8.93 6.90
C PRO A 110 -6.59 7.40 6.80
N TYR A 111 -5.52 6.71 6.38
CA TYR A 111 -5.57 5.30 6.03
C TYR A 111 -5.04 4.39 7.12
N LEU A 112 -5.57 3.17 7.13
CA LEU A 112 -5.10 2.13 8.02
C LEU A 112 -4.11 1.20 7.33
N PRO A 113 -3.28 0.50 8.11
CA PRO A 113 -2.24 -0.38 7.58
C PRO A 113 -2.82 -1.52 6.75
N ALA A 114 -1.97 -2.13 5.92
CA ALA A 114 -2.42 -3.06 4.90
C ALA A 114 -3.19 -4.26 5.45
N SER A 115 -4.33 -4.58 4.84
CA SER A 115 -5.17 -5.70 5.29
C SER A 115 -4.57 -7.07 4.96
N LYS A 116 -3.65 -7.17 3.98
CA LYS A 116 -2.98 -8.41 3.55
C LYS A 116 -2.35 -9.23 4.70
N PRO A 117 -1.50 -8.67 5.59
CA PRO A 117 -0.88 -9.40 6.69
C PRO A 117 -1.83 -9.76 7.85
N PHE A 118 -3.05 -9.21 7.89
CA PHE A 118 -3.93 -9.33 9.06
C PHE A 118 -4.90 -10.51 8.98
N PHE A 119 -5.31 -10.99 10.15
CA PHE A 119 -6.25 -12.08 10.33
C PHE A 119 -7.70 -11.58 10.45
N LYS A 120 -8.64 -12.49 10.29
CA LYS A 120 -10.09 -12.25 10.44
C LYS A 120 -10.48 -12.21 11.92
N LYS A 121 -11.52 -11.47 12.31
CA LYS A 121 -12.09 -11.47 13.67
C LYS A 121 -12.40 -12.90 14.15
N ALA A 122 -12.93 -13.75 13.28
CA ALA A 122 -13.20 -15.17 13.57
C ALA A 122 -11.93 -16.02 13.85
N GLU A 123 -10.76 -15.55 13.43
CA GLU A 123 -9.45 -16.20 13.62
C GLU A 123 -8.73 -15.69 14.89
N ARG A 124 -9.28 -14.68 15.57
CA ARG A 124 -8.70 -14.13 16.81
C ARG A 124 -8.60 -15.22 17.86
N TYR A 125 -7.44 -15.30 18.51
CA TYR A 125 -7.09 -16.27 19.56
C TYR A 125 -6.95 -17.73 19.12
N SER A 126 -7.30 -18.07 17.87
CA SER A 126 -7.00 -19.38 17.28
C SER A 126 -5.77 -19.32 16.37
N LEU A 127 -5.62 -18.26 15.58
CA LEU A 127 -4.47 -17.97 14.74
C LEU A 127 -3.73 -16.69 15.14
N SER A 128 -4.04 -16.15 16.32
CA SER A 128 -3.38 -14.97 16.89
C SER A 128 -2.96 -15.23 18.34
N THR A 129 -2.04 -14.41 18.85
CA THR A 129 -1.57 -14.50 20.23
C THR A 129 -2.72 -14.34 21.22
N THR A 130 -2.76 -15.21 22.24
CA THR A 130 -3.83 -15.30 23.25
C THR A 130 -3.51 -14.61 24.56
N THR A 131 -2.25 -14.25 24.79
CA THR A 131 -1.75 -13.60 26.02
C THR A 131 -0.83 -12.42 25.70
N GLY A 132 -0.50 -11.61 26.70
CA GLY A 132 0.38 -10.46 26.54
C GLY A 132 -0.35 -9.20 26.06
N TRP A 133 0.39 -8.09 25.99
CA TRP A 133 -0.15 -6.78 25.65
C TRP A 133 -0.42 -6.61 24.14
N GLN A 134 0.23 -7.43 23.31
CA GLN A 134 0.14 -7.36 21.84
C GLN A 134 -0.61 -8.60 21.30
N THR A 135 -1.92 -8.47 21.09
CA THR A 135 -2.78 -9.59 20.63
C THR A 135 -2.96 -9.64 19.10
N GLY A 136 -2.35 -8.71 18.38
CA GLY A 136 -2.39 -8.62 16.91
C GLY A 136 -1.35 -9.47 16.17
N ILE A 137 -0.41 -10.09 16.90
CA ILE A 137 0.57 -11.02 16.33
C ILE A 137 -0.17 -12.29 15.91
N ASN A 138 0.16 -12.82 14.72
CA ASN A 138 -0.61 -13.90 14.11
C ASN A 138 0.24 -14.94 13.37
N ALA A 139 -0.38 -16.06 13.04
CA ALA A 139 0.23 -17.22 12.39
C ALA A 139 0.30 -17.11 10.85
N ASN A 140 0.01 -15.95 10.28
CA ASN A 140 0.05 -15.75 8.84
C ASN A 140 1.50 -15.66 8.36
N ASN A 141 1.94 -16.65 7.59
CA ASN A 141 3.32 -16.70 7.10
C ASN A 141 3.68 -15.45 6.29
N TYR A 142 4.88 -14.92 6.49
CA TYR A 142 5.42 -13.90 5.59
C TYR A 142 5.87 -14.54 4.28
N ARG A 143 5.39 -14.01 3.14
CA ARG A 143 5.78 -14.52 1.81
C ARG A 143 6.92 -13.67 1.28
N TYR A 144 8.16 -14.13 1.44
CA TYR A 144 9.34 -13.47 0.89
C TYR A 144 9.32 -13.39 -0.64
N ILE A 145 8.90 -14.46 -1.29
CA ILE A 145 8.76 -14.55 -2.74
C ILE A 145 7.40 -15.20 -3.04
N ARG A 146 6.64 -14.57 -3.94
CA ARG A 146 5.38 -15.07 -4.47
C ARG A 146 5.54 -15.35 -5.96
N TYR A 147 4.66 -16.17 -6.54
CA TYR A 147 4.70 -16.44 -7.98
C TYR A 147 4.59 -15.16 -8.82
N SER A 148 3.84 -14.15 -8.36
CA SER A 148 3.78 -12.84 -9.01
C SER A 148 5.13 -12.12 -9.10
N HIS A 149 6.06 -12.35 -8.17
CA HIS A 149 7.43 -11.82 -8.28
C HIS A 149 8.14 -12.43 -9.48
N VAL A 150 8.08 -13.76 -9.61
CA VAL A 150 8.72 -14.48 -10.74
C VAL A 150 8.14 -14.02 -12.08
N LEU A 151 6.81 -13.87 -12.16
CA LEU A 151 6.14 -13.38 -13.37
C LEU A 151 6.55 -11.95 -13.72
N LEU A 152 6.53 -11.03 -12.74
CA LEU A 152 6.84 -9.62 -13.00
C LEU A 152 8.33 -9.37 -13.23
N TRP A 153 9.24 -10.13 -12.60
CA TRP A 153 10.66 -10.10 -12.95
C TRP A 153 10.91 -10.60 -14.36
N ARG A 154 10.26 -11.70 -14.78
CA ARG A 154 10.38 -12.18 -16.16
C ARG A 154 9.78 -11.19 -17.17
N ALA A 155 8.68 -10.53 -16.83
CA ALA A 155 8.08 -9.47 -17.63
C ALA A 155 9.01 -8.26 -17.77
N GLU A 156 9.71 -7.89 -16.69
CA GLU A 156 10.67 -6.79 -16.68
C GLU A 156 11.87 -7.08 -17.58
N ILE A 157 12.42 -8.30 -17.49
CA ILE A 157 13.49 -8.76 -18.39
C ILE A 157 13.00 -8.72 -19.85
N ALA A 158 11.80 -9.24 -20.13
CA ALA A 158 11.22 -9.24 -21.47
C ALA A 158 11.07 -7.81 -22.02
N ALA A 159 10.57 -6.88 -21.20
CA ALA A 159 10.44 -5.47 -21.58
C ALA A 159 11.81 -4.85 -21.89
N SER A 160 12.85 -5.16 -21.11
CA SER A 160 14.22 -4.70 -21.35
C SER A 160 14.82 -5.26 -22.65
N GLU A 161 14.45 -6.48 -23.04
CA GLU A 161 14.90 -7.15 -24.27
C GLU A 161 14.03 -6.81 -25.48
N SER A 162 13.00 -5.96 -25.32
CA SER A 162 11.97 -5.68 -26.34
C SER A 162 11.14 -6.90 -26.77
N ASP A 163 11.09 -7.96 -25.95
CA ASP A 163 10.15 -9.07 -26.08
C ASP A 163 8.77 -8.65 -25.55
N LEU A 164 8.09 -7.80 -26.32
CA LEU A 164 6.79 -7.22 -25.95
C LEU A 164 5.70 -8.28 -25.73
N PRO A 165 5.58 -9.35 -26.56
CA PRO A 165 4.58 -10.39 -26.33
C PRO A 165 4.75 -11.09 -24.98
N THR A 166 5.99 -11.39 -24.55
CA THR A 166 6.23 -12.01 -23.25
C THR A 166 5.96 -11.06 -22.10
N ALA A 167 6.38 -9.79 -22.20
CA ALA A 167 6.07 -8.78 -21.19
C ALA A 167 4.56 -8.61 -21.02
N LEU A 168 3.83 -8.50 -22.13
CA LEU A 168 2.38 -8.36 -22.17
C LEU A 168 1.69 -9.53 -21.48
N ARG A 169 2.05 -10.77 -21.84
CA ARG A 169 1.49 -11.99 -21.26
C ARG A 169 1.59 -11.98 -19.74
N TYR A 170 2.77 -11.72 -19.20
CA TYR A 170 2.99 -11.83 -17.76
C TYR A 170 2.40 -10.67 -16.95
N VAL A 171 2.35 -9.45 -17.50
CA VAL A 171 1.60 -8.34 -16.89
C VAL A 171 0.11 -8.66 -16.86
N ASN A 172 -0.45 -9.13 -17.97
CA ASN A 172 -1.88 -9.44 -18.05
C ASN A 172 -2.29 -10.58 -17.12
N MET A 173 -1.44 -11.60 -16.91
CA MET A 173 -1.72 -12.64 -15.89
C MET A 173 -1.95 -12.05 -14.49
N ILE A 174 -1.22 -10.99 -14.11
CA ILE A 174 -1.42 -10.33 -12.81
C ILE A 174 -2.73 -9.54 -12.80
N ARG A 175 -3.02 -8.81 -13.87
CA ARG A 175 -4.19 -7.94 -14.02
C ARG A 175 -5.49 -8.74 -14.09
N GLU A 176 -5.52 -9.82 -14.87
CA GLU A 176 -6.65 -10.76 -14.95
C GLU A 176 -6.96 -11.35 -13.58
N ARG A 177 -5.93 -11.77 -12.83
CA ARG A 177 -6.13 -12.25 -11.46
C ARG A 177 -6.67 -11.15 -10.55
N ALA A 178 -6.13 -9.94 -10.64
CA ALA A 178 -6.59 -8.81 -9.83
C ALA A 178 -8.06 -8.45 -10.12
N ALA A 179 -8.54 -8.63 -11.35
CA ALA A 179 -9.92 -8.37 -11.74
C ALA A 179 -10.95 -9.29 -11.07
N ASN A 180 -10.52 -10.52 -10.70
CA ASN A 180 -11.41 -11.59 -10.25
C ASN A 180 -11.86 -11.48 -8.79
N ASP A 181 -11.16 -10.69 -7.98
CA ASP A 181 -11.43 -10.58 -6.55
C ASP A 181 -11.69 -9.13 -6.16
N LYS A 182 -12.80 -8.89 -5.46
CA LYS A 182 -13.29 -7.56 -5.09
C LYS A 182 -13.80 -7.59 -3.65
N VAL A 183 -13.48 -6.56 -2.89
CA VAL A 183 -14.12 -6.36 -1.57
C VAL A 183 -15.58 -6.02 -1.82
N MET A 184 -16.49 -6.85 -1.29
CA MET A 184 -17.94 -6.68 -1.40
C MET A 184 -18.50 -5.94 -0.18
N GLY A 185 -19.71 -5.40 -0.30
CA GLY A 185 -20.37 -4.65 0.78
C GLY A 185 -20.30 -3.15 0.54
N LYS A 186 -21.16 -2.64 -0.35
CA LYS A 186 -21.28 -1.19 -0.60
C LYS A 186 -22.05 -0.52 0.52
N VAL A 187 -21.38 0.33 1.28
CA VAL A 187 -22.00 1.15 2.32
C VAL A 187 -22.84 2.26 1.68
N LYS A 188 -24.10 2.39 2.11
CA LYS A 188 -25.11 3.31 1.56
C LYS A 188 -25.30 4.57 2.40
N VAL A 189 -24.66 4.65 3.56
CA VAL A 189 -24.68 5.81 4.47
C VAL A 189 -23.30 6.44 4.61
N TYR A 190 -23.25 7.72 4.99
CA TYR A 190 -22.02 8.52 4.92
C TYR A 190 -21.53 9.08 6.27
N SER A 191 -22.30 8.89 7.34
CA SER A 191 -21.88 9.10 8.72
C SER A 191 -21.74 7.73 9.39
N LEU A 192 -20.56 7.46 9.99
CA LEU A 192 -20.22 6.14 10.53
C LEU A 192 -19.91 6.25 12.02
N SER A 193 -20.95 6.56 12.80
CA SER A 193 -20.85 6.73 14.25
C SER A 193 -20.53 5.45 15.01
N SER A 194 -20.36 5.53 16.34
CA SER A 194 -20.07 4.36 17.18
C SER A 194 -21.06 3.21 16.95
N ASP A 195 -22.31 3.58 16.74
CA ASP A 195 -23.42 2.64 16.64
C ASP A 195 -23.44 1.94 15.28
N PHE A 196 -22.69 2.47 14.29
CA PHE A 196 -22.47 1.78 13.02
C PHE A 196 -21.58 0.55 13.18
N TRP A 197 -20.73 0.46 14.20
CA TRP A 197 -19.85 -0.69 14.33
C TRP A 197 -20.63 -1.95 14.79
N PRO A 198 -20.41 -3.12 14.16
CA PRO A 198 -19.51 -3.37 13.03
C PRO A 198 -20.11 -3.12 11.64
N TRP A 199 -21.45 -3.19 11.48
CA TRP A 199 -22.11 -3.32 10.17
C TRP A 199 -23.31 -2.39 9.93
N GLY A 200 -23.60 -1.46 10.83
CA GLY A 200 -24.75 -0.56 10.73
C GLY A 200 -26.09 -1.25 10.97
N GLU A 201 -27.15 -0.58 10.55
CA GLU A 201 -28.51 -1.13 10.54
C GLU A 201 -28.76 -2.01 9.31
N GLU A 202 -29.83 -2.80 9.35
CA GLU A 202 -30.24 -3.59 8.18
C GLU A 202 -30.55 -2.67 7.00
N GLY A 203 -29.87 -2.89 5.87
CA GLY A 203 -30.01 -2.09 4.65
C GLY A 203 -28.91 -1.04 4.45
N ASP A 204 -28.10 -0.73 5.45
CA ASP A 204 -26.98 0.21 5.33
C ASP A 204 -25.84 -0.30 4.43
N ILE A 205 -25.74 -1.62 4.26
CA ILE A 205 -24.72 -2.28 3.45
C ILE A 205 -25.37 -3.17 2.41
N ASP A 206 -24.97 -2.99 1.15
CA ASP A 206 -25.33 -3.84 0.03
C ASP A 206 -24.25 -4.88 -0.25
N TRP A 207 -24.46 -6.10 0.22
CA TRP A 207 -23.49 -7.19 0.07
C TRP A 207 -23.42 -7.77 -1.34
N ASP A 208 -24.41 -7.49 -2.19
CA ASP A 208 -24.43 -7.92 -3.59
C ASP A 208 -23.68 -6.95 -4.51
N GLN A 209 -23.21 -5.82 -3.98
CA GLN A 209 -22.46 -4.81 -4.70
C GLN A 209 -20.99 -4.74 -4.25
N PRO A 210 -20.05 -4.49 -5.17
CA PRO A 210 -18.67 -4.18 -4.80
C PRO A 210 -18.61 -2.91 -3.93
N ALA A 211 -17.71 -2.90 -2.95
CA ALA A 211 -17.59 -1.80 -1.99
C ALA A 211 -17.15 -0.46 -2.63
N ALA A 212 -16.55 -0.50 -3.81
CA ALA A 212 -16.15 0.68 -4.58
C ALA A 212 -16.23 0.42 -6.10
N ASN A 213 -15.97 1.46 -6.89
CA ASN A 213 -16.05 1.41 -8.34
C ASN A 213 -14.79 0.74 -8.95
N TYR A 214 -14.69 -0.58 -8.77
CA TYR A 214 -13.50 -1.32 -9.19
C TYR A 214 -13.43 -1.57 -10.70
N LYS A 215 -12.28 -1.27 -11.30
CA LYS A 215 -11.97 -1.61 -12.69
C LYS A 215 -10.48 -1.91 -12.88
N VAL A 216 -10.18 -2.98 -13.61
CA VAL A 216 -8.84 -3.32 -14.08
C VAL A 216 -8.99 -4.22 -15.30
N GLU A 217 -8.34 -3.86 -16.41
CA GLU A 217 -8.43 -4.62 -17.66
C GLU A 217 -7.04 -5.01 -18.17
N PRO A 218 -6.90 -6.15 -18.87
CA PRO A 218 -5.66 -6.51 -19.56
C PRO A 218 -5.27 -5.50 -20.65
N TYR A 219 -3.97 -5.29 -20.87
CA TYR A 219 -3.49 -4.53 -22.01
C TYR A 219 -3.66 -5.34 -23.30
N THR A 220 -4.00 -4.68 -24.41
CA THR A 220 -4.12 -5.35 -25.71
C THR A 220 -2.75 -5.59 -26.37
N ALA A 221 -1.86 -4.60 -26.31
CA ALA A 221 -0.50 -4.65 -26.84
C ALA A 221 0.36 -3.56 -26.17
N PHE A 222 1.68 -3.66 -26.30
CA PHE A 222 2.61 -2.57 -26.01
C PHE A 222 3.22 -2.06 -27.31
N ALA A 223 3.32 -0.75 -27.49
CA ALA A 223 3.90 -0.15 -28.68
C ALA A 223 5.43 -0.28 -28.72
N ASN A 224 6.08 -0.28 -27.56
CA ASN A 224 7.54 -0.37 -27.46
C ASN A 224 8.01 -0.82 -26.06
N ALA A 225 9.33 -1.04 -25.92
CA ALA A 225 9.98 -1.46 -24.69
C ALA A 225 9.75 -0.49 -23.50
N ASN A 226 9.65 0.83 -23.75
CA ASN A 226 9.43 1.80 -22.68
C ASN A 226 8.01 1.71 -22.13
N GLU A 227 7.02 1.52 -22.99
CA GLU A 227 5.63 1.30 -22.56
C GLU A 227 5.50 -0.02 -21.78
N ALA A 228 6.07 -1.11 -22.29
CA ALA A 228 6.10 -2.39 -21.60
C ALA A 228 6.76 -2.29 -20.22
N MET A 229 7.94 -1.64 -20.14
CA MET A 229 8.65 -1.43 -18.88
C MET A 229 7.84 -0.57 -17.91
N ARG A 230 7.23 0.51 -18.39
CA ARG A 230 6.36 1.38 -17.57
C ARG A 230 5.20 0.59 -16.98
N ALA A 231 4.52 -0.23 -17.79
CA ALA A 231 3.43 -1.07 -17.32
C ALA A 231 3.92 -2.08 -16.27
N VAL A 232 5.04 -2.77 -16.52
CA VAL A 232 5.64 -3.73 -15.57
C VAL A 232 6.01 -3.08 -14.24
N GLN A 233 6.70 -1.94 -14.24
CA GLN A 233 7.13 -1.24 -13.04
C GLN A 233 5.93 -0.70 -12.23
N TRP A 234 4.86 -0.28 -12.91
CA TRP A 234 3.61 0.10 -12.25
C TRP A 234 2.87 -1.10 -11.66
N GLU A 235 2.82 -2.21 -12.39
CA GLU A 235 2.21 -3.44 -11.90
C GLU A 235 2.92 -3.95 -10.64
N GLN A 236 4.25 -3.89 -10.58
CA GLN A 236 5.04 -4.16 -9.37
C GLN A 236 4.70 -3.21 -8.22
N ARG A 237 4.50 -1.91 -8.51
CA ARG A 237 4.11 -0.91 -7.51
C ARG A 237 2.79 -1.27 -6.83
N LEU A 238 1.78 -1.69 -7.59
CA LEU A 238 0.45 -2.01 -7.06
C LEU A 238 0.44 -3.39 -6.39
N GLU A 239 1.02 -4.39 -7.05
CA GLU A 239 1.01 -5.79 -6.59
C GLU A 239 1.75 -5.97 -5.27
N PHE A 240 2.88 -5.29 -5.09
CA PHE A 240 3.76 -5.38 -3.91
C PHE A 240 3.67 -4.18 -2.98
N ALA A 241 2.65 -3.35 -3.16
CA ALA A 241 2.37 -2.24 -2.26
C ALA A 241 2.31 -2.74 -0.81
N THR A 242 3.00 -2.03 0.09
CA THR A 242 3.14 -2.32 1.53
C THR A 242 3.90 -3.62 1.88
N GLU A 243 4.62 -4.22 0.92
CA GLU A 243 5.41 -5.44 1.14
C GLU A 243 6.93 -5.17 1.20
N GLY A 244 7.36 -3.90 1.32
CA GLY A 244 8.76 -3.52 1.57
C GLY A 244 9.66 -3.39 0.34
N PHE A 245 9.15 -3.54 -0.88
CA PHE A 245 9.96 -3.58 -2.10
C PHE A 245 10.22 -2.22 -2.76
N ARG A 246 9.28 -1.27 -2.64
CA ARG A 246 9.25 -0.03 -3.45
C ARG A 246 10.55 0.78 -3.41
N PHE A 247 11.18 0.93 -2.25
CA PHE A 247 12.44 1.68 -2.13
C PHE A 247 13.57 1.00 -2.92
N PHE A 248 13.68 -0.33 -2.82
CA PHE A 248 14.70 -1.11 -3.50
C PHE A 248 14.46 -1.17 -5.01
N ASP A 249 13.20 -1.23 -5.44
CA ASP A 249 12.82 -1.13 -6.85
C ASP A 249 13.20 0.22 -7.46
N LEU A 250 12.89 1.32 -6.77
CA LEU A 250 13.32 2.64 -7.23
C LEU A 250 14.85 2.74 -7.33
N ARG A 251 15.57 2.17 -6.35
CA ARG A 251 17.04 2.19 -6.35
C ARG A 251 17.64 1.39 -7.51
N ARG A 252 17.13 0.19 -7.80
CA ARG A 252 17.66 -0.65 -8.90
C ARG A 252 17.29 -0.08 -10.28
N TRP A 253 16.13 0.56 -10.40
CA TRP A 253 15.70 1.19 -11.66
C TRP A 253 16.40 2.50 -11.95
N ASP A 254 16.98 3.16 -10.95
CA ASP A 254 17.50 4.50 -11.08
C ASP A 254 18.54 4.66 -12.20
N ASN A 255 19.32 3.60 -12.46
CA ASN A 255 20.35 3.56 -13.51
C ASN A 255 19.87 2.94 -14.83
N LEU A 256 18.60 2.55 -14.95
CA LEU A 256 18.06 2.02 -16.19
C LEU A 256 17.68 3.14 -17.17
N PRO A 257 17.87 2.95 -18.48
CA PRO A 257 17.43 3.92 -19.49
C PRO A 257 15.90 4.10 -19.50
N ASN A 258 15.16 3.06 -19.14
CA ASN A 258 13.70 2.98 -19.09
C ASN A 258 13.15 2.95 -17.64
N LYS A 259 13.76 3.74 -16.75
CA LYS A 259 13.29 3.92 -15.37
C LYS A 259 11.86 4.48 -15.30
N ILE A 260 11.16 4.25 -14.19
CA ILE A 260 9.73 4.55 -14.05
C ILE A 260 9.39 6.03 -14.32
N GLY A 261 8.59 6.26 -15.37
CA GLY A 261 8.23 7.61 -15.81
C GLY A 261 9.42 8.47 -16.25
N GLY A 262 10.57 7.87 -16.55
CA GLY A 262 11.82 8.57 -16.88
C GLY A 262 12.46 9.31 -15.71
N LYS A 263 11.94 9.15 -14.48
CA LYS A 263 12.38 9.90 -13.29
C LYS A 263 13.43 9.13 -12.49
N SER A 264 14.43 9.84 -11.98
CA SER A 264 15.35 9.28 -10.98
C SER A 264 14.61 8.95 -9.68
N MET A 265 15.17 8.05 -8.87
CA MET A 265 14.68 7.76 -7.52
C MET A 265 14.56 9.04 -6.69
N ALA A 266 15.54 9.94 -6.79
CA ALA A 266 15.51 11.21 -6.06
C ALA A 266 14.35 12.10 -6.52
N GLN A 267 14.09 12.20 -7.82
CA GLN A 267 12.93 12.93 -8.34
C GLN A 267 11.62 12.31 -7.82
N VAL A 268 11.48 10.98 -7.90
CA VAL A 268 10.27 10.29 -7.41
C VAL A 268 10.02 10.52 -5.92
N LEU A 269 11.06 10.46 -5.08
CA LEU A 269 10.93 10.62 -3.63
C LEU A 269 10.71 12.08 -3.21
N ASN A 270 11.33 13.04 -3.89
CA ASN A 270 11.08 14.46 -3.64
C ASN A 270 9.69 14.89 -4.15
N ASP A 271 9.24 14.40 -5.30
CA ASP A 271 7.86 14.59 -5.79
C ASP A 271 6.84 14.01 -4.81
N PHE A 272 7.13 12.82 -4.25
CA PHE A 272 6.33 12.22 -3.19
C PHE A 272 6.27 13.12 -1.95
N ALA A 273 7.42 13.58 -1.44
CA ALA A 273 7.49 14.44 -0.27
C ALA A 273 6.67 15.73 -0.45
N ALA A 274 6.80 16.38 -1.60
CA ALA A 274 6.04 17.59 -1.94
C ALA A 274 4.53 17.31 -2.05
N GLY A 275 4.15 16.22 -2.71
CA GLY A 275 2.74 15.83 -2.86
C GLY A 275 2.07 15.43 -1.54
N ASP A 276 2.82 14.81 -0.64
CA ASP A 276 2.32 14.35 0.66
C ASP A 276 1.84 15.49 1.56
N LEU A 277 2.43 16.69 1.41
CA LEU A 277 2.06 17.89 2.18
C LEU A 277 0.60 18.33 1.97
N ARG A 278 -0.08 17.87 0.91
CA ARG A 278 -1.51 18.12 0.71
C ARG A 278 -2.39 17.42 1.76
N VAL A 279 -1.92 16.29 2.28
CA VAL A 279 -2.65 15.47 3.27
C VAL A 279 -1.99 15.55 4.65
N ARG A 280 -0.66 15.60 4.69
CA ARG A 280 0.15 15.62 5.92
C ARG A 280 1.10 16.82 5.92
N PRO A 281 0.58 18.04 6.14
CA PRO A 281 1.31 19.29 5.87
C PRO A 281 2.58 19.49 6.71
N SER A 282 2.72 18.81 7.84
CA SER A 282 3.91 18.89 8.70
C SER A 282 4.83 17.68 8.60
N PHE A 283 4.37 16.53 8.08
CA PHE A 283 5.11 15.27 8.20
C PHE A 283 6.33 15.22 7.27
N MET A 284 6.17 15.61 6.00
CA MET A 284 7.24 15.65 5.00
C MET A 284 7.83 17.06 4.82
N GLN A 285 7.52 18.00 5.71
CA GLN A 285 7.96 19.39 5.55
C GLN A 285 9.49 19.48 5.62
N GLY A 286 10.10 20.05 4.58
CA GLY A 286 11.57 20.17 4.49
C GLY A 286 12.30 18.85 4.20
N ALA A 287 11.57 17.76 3.95
CA ALA A 287 12.20 16.49 3.58
C ALA A 287 12.90 16.61 2.20
N THR A 288 14.15 16.16 2.14
CA THR A 288 14.94 16.14 0.92
C THR A 288 15.61 14.78 0.76
N PHE A 289 15.52 14.21 -0.44
CA PHE A 289 16.24 13.00 -0.82
C PHE A 289 17.31 13.33 -1.86
N THR A 290 18.52 12.86 -1.60
CA THR A 290 19.69 12.98 -2.50
C THR A 290 20.27 11.62 -2.79
N ASP A 291 21.21 11.55 -3.74
CA ASP A 291 21.90 10.28 -4.06
C ASP A 291 22.64 9.68 -2.86
N ASN A 292 23.07 10.51 -1.90
CA ASN A 292 23.70 10.09 -0.64
C ASN A 292 22.75 9.25 0.24
N ASN A 293 21.44 9.39 0.05
CA ASN A 293 20.43 8.71 0.86
C ASN A 293 19.99 7.34 0.30
N LYS A 294 20.57 6.87 -0.82
CA LYS A 294 20.23 5.57 -1.44
C LYS A 294 20.62 4.35 -0.59
N TYR A 295 21.55 4.54 0.34
CA TYR A 295 22.06 3.48 1.20
C TYR A 295 22.19 3.97 2.64
N MET A 296 21.93 3.06 3.58
CA MET A 296 22.17 3.32 5.00
C MET A 296 23.68 3.40 5.28
N PRO A 297 24.11 4.27 6.22
CA PRO A 297 25.49 4.30 6.67
C PRO A 297 25.85 2.99 7.38
N ILE A 298 27.13 2.62 7.33
CA ILE A 298 27.64 1.57 8.21
C ILE A 298 27.53 2.10 9.65
N PRO A 299 26.97 1.34 10.62
CA PRO A 299 26.87 1.81 12.00
C PRO A 299 28.24 2.16 12.59
N GLN A 300 28.37 3.35 13.18
CA GLN A 300 29.65 3.88 13.67
C GLN A 300 30.38 2.92 14.62
N ALA A 301 29.64 2.31 15.55
CA ALA A 301 30.21 1.34 16.48
C ALA A 301 30.87 0.14 15.80
N GLN A 302 30.43 -0.25 14.60
CA GLN A 302 31.08 -1.33 13.84
C GLN A 302 32.40 -0.86 13.22
N LEU A 303 32.44 0.38 12.71
CA LEU A 303 33.69 0.99 12.21
C LEU A 303 34.72 1.11 13.33
N ASP A 304 34.30 1.54 14.52
CA ASP A 304 35.18 1.69 15.68
C ASP A 304 35.77 0.35 16.15
N LEU A 305 35.02 -0.75 16.00
CA LEU A 305 35.47 -2.11 16.32
C LEU A 305 36.42 -2.71 15.27
N GLN A 306 36.37 -2.24 14.04
CA GLN A 306 37.10 -2.80 12.89
C GLN A 306 37.70 -1.69 11.99
N PRO A 307 38.50 -0.75 12.55
CA PRO A 307 38.90 0.48 11.86
C PRO A 307 39.77 0.24 10.62
N ASP A 308 40.50 -0.87 10.57
CA ASP A 308 41.39 -1.22 9.46
C ASP A 308 40.72 -2.13 8.42
N VAL A 309 39.47 -2.55 8.65
CA VAL A 309 38.74 -3.50 7.79
C VAL A 309 37.49 -2.86 7.20
N LEU A 310 36.69 -2.17 8.03
CA LEU A 310 35.46 -1.53 7.60
C LEU A 310 35.73 -0.08 7.19
N VAL A 311 35.26 0.29 6.00
CA VAL A 311 35.37 1.65 5.48
C VAL A 311 33.96 2.21 5.27
N GLN A 312 33.71 3.40 5.79
CA GLN A 312 32.43 4.08 5.60
C GLN A 312 32.16 4.33 4.11
N ARG A 313 30.88 4.30 3.76
CA ARG A 313 30.38 4.70 2.45
C ARG A 313 30.85 6.12 2.09
N PRO A 314 31.28 6.39 0.84
CA PRO A 314 31.81 7.70 0.45
C PRO A 314 30.91 8.87 0.81
N GLU A 315 29.60 8.65 0.82
CA GLU A 315 28.57 9.67 1.05
C GLU A 315 28.42 10.06 2.53
N TYR A 316 29.05 9.33 3.45
CA TYR A 316 28.98 9.53 4.91
C TYR A 316 30.37 9.67 5.56
N LYS A 317 31.41 9.94 4.75
CA LYS A 317 32.75 10.26 5.24
C LYS A 317 32.87 11.70 5.71
#